data_AF-A0A972ILP7-F1
#
_entry.id   AF-A0A972ILP7-F1
#
_cell.length_a   1.000
_cell.length_b   1.000
_cell.length_c   1.000
_cell.angle_alpha   90.00
_cell.angle_beta   90.00
_cell.angle_gamma   90.00
#
_symmetry.space_group_name_H-M   'P 1'
#
loop_
_entity.id
_entity.type
_entity.pdbx_description
1 polymer ?
#
loop_
_entity_poly.entity_id
_entity_poly.type
_entity_poly.pdbx_seq_one_letter_code
_entity_poly.pdbx_strand_id
1 'polypeptide(L)'
;TEADMQGLLTMLFMTYLSGGNPPLFMDFRKVWEAWEIQELAARLGLKKLDKTADWYTKGLVDGDNSGSAAFDWAATPGATVKQIMERVTMPLADPDYFPGGGNSVTFLTPAGIDGIAARMAYSSVTGLFSLIWDEAHTTEVPEELGKAMCDLTNPTWPHTFVVPKYASMVEYKQYPPANHFHMTWNLPVARLQHWMDLTGVLSVTPWAARPSFIEGFDRPSPLIHLINGGESVYKTLTAKR
;
A
#
# COMPACT_ATOMS: atom_id res chain seq x y z
N THR A 1 -13.61 -3.30 -2.65
CA THR A 1 -14.33 -4.18 -1.70
C THR A 1 -15.17 -3.33 -0.77
N GLU A 2 -16.21 -3.90 -0.14
CA GLU A 2 -16.93 -3.34 1.03
C GLU A 2 -17.58 -1.94 0.91
N ALA A 3 -17.77 -1.42 -0.31
CA ALA A 3 -18.28 -0.06 -0.51
C ALA A 3 -17.47 1.03 0.22
N ASP A 4 -16.17 0.79 0.45
CA ASP A 4 -15.26 1.76 1.05
C ASP A 4 -15.04 2.95 0.10
N MET A 5 -15.72 4.06 0.40
CA MET A 5 -15.68 5.27 -0.41
C MET A 5 -14.29 5.93 -0.43
N GLN A 6 -13.60 5.99 0.70
CA GLN A 6 -12.27 6.58 0.75
C GLN A 6 -11.26 5.69 0.02
N GLY A 7 -11.44 4.37 0.09
CA GLY A 7 -10.63 3.43 -0.68
C GLY A 7 -10.85 3.56 -2.18
N LEU A 8 -12.12 3.61 -2.61
CA LEU A 8 -12.49 3.88 -4.01
C LEU A 8 -11.85 5.17 -4.52
N LEU A 9 -12.03 6.28 -3.79
CA LEU A 9 -11.50 7.57 -4.21
C LEU A 9 -9.96 7.56 -4.26
N THR A 10 -9.30 6.86 -3.33
CA THR A 10 -7.83 6.67 -3.35
C THR A 10 -7.38 5.98 -4.63
N MET A 11 -7.97 4.83 -4.94
CA MET A 11 -7.65 4.07 -6.14
C MET A 11 -7.96 4.85 -7.43
N LEU A 12 -9.07 5.60 -7.45
CA LEU A 12 -9.53 6.31 -8.63
C LEU A 12 -8.48 7.29 -9.16
N PHE A 13 -8.05 8.24 -8.32
CA PHE A 13 -7.07 9.23 -8.77
C PHE A 13 -5.71 8.57 -9.02
N MET A 14 -5.28 7.59 -8.22
CA MET A 14 -3.99 6.92 -8.42
C MET A 14 -3.95 6.17 -9.75
N THR A 15 -5.06 5.52 -10.14
CA THR A 15 -5.23 4.87 -11.44
C THR A 15 -5.07 5.88 -12.58
N TYR A 16 -5.80 6.99 -12.55
CA TYR A 16 -5.70 7.99 -13.63
C TYR A 16 -4.33 8.67 -13.67
N LEU A 17 -3.78 9.05 -12.52
CA LEU A 17 -2.47 9.69 -12.46
C LEU A 17 -1.34 8.74 -12.86
N SER A 18 -1.48 7.42 -12.71
CA SER A 18 -0.48 6.45 -13.16
C SER A 18 -0.59 6.09 -14.65
N GLY A 19 -1.54 6.69 -15.39
CA GLY A 19 -1.78 6.37 -16.80
C GLY A 19 -2.75 5.20 -17.03
N GLY A 20 -3.63 4.93 -16.06
CA GLY A 20 -4.63 3.87 -16.13
C GLY A 20 -4.19 2.53 -15.57
N ASN A 21 -3.13 2.49 -14.74
CA ASN A 21 -2.64 1.23 -14.18
C ASN A 21 -3.59 0.69 -13.09
N PRO A 22 -3.79 -0.64 -13.04
CA PRO A 22 -4.74 -1.27 -12.14
C PRO A 22 -4.32 -1.07 -10.67
N PRO A 23 -5.21 -0.58 -9.80
CA PRO A 23 -4.89 -0.37 -8.40
C PRO A 23 -4.86 -1.70 -7.65
N LEU A 24 -3.95 -1.80 -6.68
CA LEU A 24 -3.99 -2.84 -5.66
C LEU A 24 -4.94 -2.40 -4.54
N PHE A 25 -6.04 -3.11 -4.36
CA PHE A 25 -6.86 -3.00 -3.15
C PHE A 25 -6.33 -4.01 -2.13
N MET A 26 -5.98 -3.56 -0.92
CA MET A 26 -5.54 -4.45 0.17
C MET A 26 -6.19 -4.08 1.48
N ASP A 27 -6.47 -5.10 2.27
CA ASP A 27 -6.63 -4.96 3.71
C ASP A 27 -5.24 -4.82 4.31
N PHE A 28 -5.07 -3.84 5.19
CA PHE A 28 -3.87 -3.60 5.97
C PHE A 28 -3.82 -4.61 7.13
N ARG A 29 -3.53 -5.87 6.80
CA ARG A 29 -3.84 -6.99 7.69
C ARG A 29 -2.82 -7.20 8.79
N LYS A 30 -1.54 -7.35 8.43
CA LYS A 30 -0.49 -7.62 9.40
C LYS A 30 0.78 -6.85 9.06
N VAL A 31 1.13 -5.93 9.95
CA VAL A 31 2.49 -5.39 10.01
C VAL A 31 3.38 -6.39 10.71
N TRP A 32 4.36 -6.90 10.00
CA TRP A 32 5.41 -7.78 10.50
C TRP A 32 6.66 -6.96 10.80
N GLU A 33 6.96 -6.79 12.09
CA GLU A 33 8.25 -6.20 12.47
C GLU A 33 9.38 -7.19 12.22
N ALA A 34 10.59 -6.66 11.93
CA ALA A 34 11.76 -7.48 11.64
C ALA A 34 11.99 -8.60 12.67
N TRP A 35 11.82 -8.31 13.97
CA TRP A 35 12.00 -9.29 15.04
C TRP A 35 10.94 -10.39 15.01
N GLU A 36 9.68 -10.10 14.65
CA GLU A 36 8.61 -11.10 14.53
C GLU A 36 8.92 -12.09 13.41
N ILE A 37 9.42 -11.58 12.28
CA ILE A 37 9.79 -12.41 11.13
C ILE A 37 11.00 -13.28 11.48
N GLN A 38 12.00 -12.72 12.14
CA GLN A 38 13.18 -13.46 12.60
C GLN A 38 12.81 -14.57 13.58
N GLU A 39 11.88 -14.30 14.51
CA GLU A 39 11.39 -15.28 15.46
C GLU A 39 10.59 -16.40 14.76
N LEU A 40 9.69 -16.06 13.84
CA LEU A 40 8.95 -17.04 13.06
C LEU A 40 9.88 -17.92 12.23
N ALA A 41 10.86 -17.32 11.54
CA ALA A 41 11.84 -18.05 10.75
C ALA A 41 12.70 -18.99 11.62
N ALA A 42 13.05 -18.58 12.85
CA ALA A 42 13.74 -19.43 13.80
C ALA A 42 12.88 -20.61 14.28
N ARG A 43 11.58 -20.38 14.54
CA ARG A 43 10.62 -21.44 14.92
C ARG A 43 10.43 -22.47 13.80
N LEU A 44 10.47 -22.02 12.55
CA LEU A 44 10.43 -22.89 11.36
C LEU A 44 11.79 -23.56 11.06
N GLY A 45 12.86 -23.20 11.76
CA GLY A 45 14.18 -23.79 11.58
C GLY A 45 14.88 -23.38 10.27
N LEU A 46 14.52 -22.23 9.70
CA LEU A 46 15.09 -21.73 8.44
C LEU A 46 16.54 -21.28 8.65
N LYS A 47 17.49 -21.88 7.90
CA LYS A 47 18.94 -21.66 8.09
C LYS A 47 19.59 -20.72 7.08
N LYS A 48 18.98 -20.56 5.90
CA LYS A 48 19.54 -19.78 4.79
C LYS A 48 18.63 -18.58 4.50
N LEU A 49 18.76 -17.56 5.33
CA LEU A 49 18.03 -16.30 5.17
C LEU A 49 18.99 -15.23 4.68
N ASP A 50 18.54 -14.41 3.74
CA ASP A 50 19.22 -13.18 3.40
C ASP A 50 19.01 -12.16 4.51
N LYS A 51 20.04 -11.97 5.34
CA LYS A 51 20.00 -11.05 6.48
C LYS A 51 20.14 -9.58 6.09
N THR A 52 20.39 -9.31 4.81
CA THR A 52 20.48 -7.95 4.25
C THR A 52 19.17 -7.52 3.60
N ALA A 53 18.24 -8.45 3.39
CA ALA A 53 16.93 -8.14 2.84
C ALA A 53 16.17 -7.17 3.75
N ASP A 54 15.39 -6.30 3.12
CA ASP A 54 14.56 -5.29 3.75
C ASP A 54 13.48 -5.90 4.65
N TRP A 55 12.81 -6.96 4.22
CA TRP A 55 11.86 -7.69 5.06
C TRP A 55 12.52 -8.26 6.31
N TYR A 56 13.81 -8.63 6.24
CA TYR A 56 14.55 -9.18 7.39
C TYR A 56 15.02 -8.09 8.37
N THR A 57 15.40 -6.92 7.84
CA THR A 57 16.02 -5.84 8.62
C THR A 57 15.03 -4.77 9.08
N LYS A 58 14.03 -4.47 8.25
CA LYS A 58 12.98 -3.46 8.49
C LYS A 58 11.65 -4.09 8.86
N GLY A 59 11.29 -5.20 8.21
CA GLY A 59 9.96 -5.80 8.28
C GLY A 59 9.14 -5.54 7.03
N LEU A 60 7.88 -5.96 7.03
CA LEU A 60 6.96 -5.80 5.90
C LEU A 60 5.51 -5.66 6.37
N VAL A 61 4.64 -5.30 5.44
CA VAL A 61 3.18 -5.41 5.60
C VAL A 61 2.69 -6.54 4.72
N ASP A 62 1.93 -7.45 5.31
CA ASP A 62 1.09 -8.38 4.58
C ASP A 62 -0.27 -7.74 4.33
N GLY A 63 -0.51 -7.42 3.05
CA GLY A 63 -1.79 -6.94 2.57
C GLY A 63 -2.60 -8.07 1.92
N ASP A 64 -3.78 -8.37 2.46
CA ASP A 64 -4.66 -9.45 1.99
C ASP A 64 -6.12 -9.01 1.88
N ASN A 65 -6.54 -8.48 0.72
CA ASN A 65 -7.96 -8.11 0.55
C ASN A 65 -8.87 -9.34 0.71
N SER A 66 -10.07 -9.16 1.24
CA SER A 66 -11.05 -10.20 1.55
C SER A 66 -11.67 -10.91 0.33
N GLY A 67 -10.81 -11.53 -0.49
CA GLY A 67 -11.17 -12.44 -1.59
C GLY A 67 -11.07 -11.87 -3.01
N SER A 68 -10.73 -10.60 -3.22
CA SER A 68 -10.60 -10.05 -4.58
C SER A 68 -9.31 -9.26 -4.78
N ALA A 69 -8.81 -9.18 -6.00
CA ALA A 69 -7.73 -8.26 -6.38
C ALA A 69 -7.69 -8.13 -7.90
N ALA A 70 -7.11 -7.05 -8.42
CA ALA A 70 -6.79 -6.97 -9.83
C ALA A 70 -5.73 -8.03 -10.17
N PHE A 71 -6.01 -8.87 -11.16
CA PHE A 71 -5.14 -10.01 -11.50
C PHE A 71 -3.75 -9.58 -11.95
N ASP A 72 -3.61 -8.36 -12.46
CA ASP A 72 -2.33 -7.78 -12.88
C ASP A 72 -1.26 -7.81 -11.77
N TRP A 73 -1.67 -7.85 -10.50
CA TRP A 73 -0.76 -7.97 -9.35
C TRP A 73 -0.24 -9.39 -9.10
N ALA A 74 -0.77 -10.42 -9.78
CA ALA A 74 -0.18 -11.75 -9.74
C ALA A 74 1.19 -11.84 -10.46
N ALA A 75 1.54 -10.82 -11.26
CA ALA A 75 2.78 -10.74 -12.02
C ALA A 75 3.37 -9.31 -11.98
N THR A 76 4.56 -9.14 -12.57
CA THR A 76 5.18 -7.81 -12.70
C THR A 76 4.51 -6.98 -13.80
N PRO A 77 4.55 -5.63 -13.73
CA PRO A 77 3.98 -4.76 -14.76
C PRO A 77 4.45 -5.13 -16.17
N GLY A 78 3.51 -5.15 -17.13
CA GLY A 78 3.78 -5.52 -18.52
C GLY A 78 3.71 -7.03 -18.82
N ALA A 79 3.43 -7.87 -17.82
CA ALA A 79 3.15 -9.29 -18.03
C ALA A 79 1.96 -9.50 -18.97
N THR A 80 2.02 -10.58 -19.75
CA THR A 80 0.90 -11.00 -20.60
C THR A 80 -0.23 -11.59 -19.74
N VAL A 81 -1.46 -11.55 -20.24
CA VAL A 81 -2.63 -12.21 -19.61
C VAL A 81 -2.33 -13.67 -19.27
N LYS A 82 -1.61 -14.39 -20.15
CA LYS A 82 -1.23 -15.79 -19.90
C LYS A 82 -0.35 -15.94 -18.64
N GLN A 83 0.70 -15.12 -18.52
CA GLN A 83 1.62 -15.16 -17.37
C GLN A 83 0.91 -14.79 -16.06
N ILE A 84 -0.04 -13.85 -16.13
CA ILE A 84 -0.89 -13.48 -14.99
C ILE A 84 -1.76 -14.67 -14.58
N MET A 85 -2.52 -15.24 -15.52
CA MET A 85 -3.49 -16.30 -15.22
C MET A 85 -2.84 -17.61 -14.78
N GLU A 86 -1.58 -17.89 -15.15
CA GLU A 86 -0.81 -19.04 -14.65
C GLU A 86 -0.57 -18.99 -13.13
N ARG A 87 -0.71 -17.82 -12.51
CA ARG A 87 -0.46 -17.60 -11.07
C ARG A 87 -1.72 -17.36 -10.25
N VAL A 88 -2.86 -17.20 -10.90
CA VAL A 88 -4.15 -16.95 -10.24
C VAL A 88 -4.89 -18.27 -10.05
N THR A 89 -5.34 -18.53 -8.83
CA THR A 89 -6.31 -19.58 -8.54
C THR A 89 -7.58 -18.99 -7.95
N MET A 90 -8.67 -19.77 -7.99
CA MET A 90 -9.99 -19.32 -7.56
C MET A 90 -10.68 -20.34 -6.63
N PRO A 91 -10.17 -20.55 -5.40
CA PRO A 91 -10.78 -21.48 -4.46
C PRO A 91 -12.17 -20.99 -4.01
N LEU A 92 -12.98 -21.91 -3.48
CA LEU A 92 -14.28 -21.56 -2.92
C LEU A 92 -14.11 -20.67 -1.70
N ALA A 93 -14.98 -19.66 -1.60
CA ALA A 93 -15.04 -18.80 -0.44
C ALA A 93 -15.43 -19.59 0.82
N ASP A 94 -14.90 -19.18 1.97
CA ASP A 94 -15.23 -19.76 3.27
C ASP A 94 -16.74 -19.60 3.56
N PRO A 95 -17.52 -20.69 3.72
CA PRO A 95 -18.96 -20.62 3.93
C PRO A 95 -19.36 -19.96 5.25
N ASP A 96 -18.49 -19.95 6.27
CA ASP A 96 -18.79 -19.31 7.55
C ASP A 96 -18.71 -17.78 7.44
N TYR A 97 -17.88 -17.27 6.53
CA TYR A 97 -17.74 -15.84 6.26
C TYR A 97 -18.62 -15.37 5.09
N PHE A 98 -18.72 -16.18 4.05
CA PHE A 98 -19.48 -15.93 2.82
C PHE A 98 -20.54 -17.03 2.62
N PRO A 99 -21.67 -17.00 3.35
CA PRO A 99 -22.69 -18.06 3.29
C PRO A 99 -23.39 -18.20 1.94
N GLY A 100 -23.30 -17.16 1.09
CA GLY A 100 -23.76 -17.19 -0.31
C GLY A 100 -22.78 -17.89 -1.26
N GLY A 101 -21.62 -18.33 -0.79
CA GLY A 101 -20.55 -18.88 -1.60
C GLY A 101 -19.84 -17.82 -2.45
N GLY A 102 -19.22 -18.28 -3.53
CA GLY A 102 -18.37 -17.48 -4.41
C GLY A 102 -16.96 -18.08 -4.49
N ASN A 103 -16.09 -17.41 -5.23
CA ASN A 103 -14.68 -17.78 -5.32
C ASN A 103 -13.82 -16.58 -4.91
N SER A 104 -12.86 -16.81 -4.03
CA SER A 104 -11.81 -15.84 -3.80
C SER A 104 -10.80 -15.89 -4.94
N VAL A 105 -10.00 -14.84 -5.08
CA VAL A 105 -8.85 -14.76 -5.97
C VAL A 105 -7.62 -15.01 -5.13
N THR A 106 -6.79 -15.97 -5.51
CA THR A 106 -5.57 -16.31 -4.75
C THR A 106 -4.34 -16.23 -5.64
N PHE A 107 -3.37 -15.43 -5.19
CA PHE A 107 -2.01 -15.36 -5.70
C PHE A 107 -1.11 -14.73 -4.62
N LEU A 108 0.20 -14.84 -4.79
CA LEU A 108 1.18 -14.03 -4.05
C LEU A 108 1.86 -13.08 -5.04
N THR A 109 1.75 -11.78 -4.80
CA THR A 109 2.38 -10.76 -5.64
C THR A 109 3.91 -10.94 -5.65
N PRO A 110 4.58 -10.94 -6.82
CA PRO A 110 6.04 -11.08 -6.87
C PRO A 110 6.75 -9.84 -6.32
N ALA A 111 8.01 -10.02 -5.92
CA ALA A 111 8.87 -8.91 -5.54
C ALA A 111 9.20 -7.97 -6.71
N GLY A 112 9.64 -6.76 -6.39
CA GLY A 112 10.22 -5.81 -7.35
C GLY A 112 9.21 -4.92 -8.08
N ILE A 113 8.00 -4.77 -7.55
CA ILE A 113 7.02 -3.80 -8.06
C ILE A 113 7.08 -2.55 -7.20
N ASP A 114 7.66 -1.47 -7.74
CA ASP A 114 7.68 -0.15 -7.10
C ASP A 114 6.40 0.64 -7.37
N GLY A 115 5.96 1.42 -6.39
CA GLY A 115 4.79 2.27 -6.53
C GLY A 115 4.56 3.21 -5.36
N ILE A 116 3.40 3.85 -5.36
CA ILE A 116 2.92 4.64 -4.22
C ILE A 116 1.87 3.81 -3.50
N ALA A 117 2.08 3.58 -2.21
CA ALA A 117 1.08 3.04 -1.29
C ALA A 117 0.40 4.20 -0.56
N ALA A 118 -0.92 4.27 -0.58
CA ALA A 118 -1.65 5.39 -0.01
C ALA A 118 -3.04 5.04 0.54
N ARG A 119 -3.54 5.93 1.39
CA ARG A 119 -4.91 5.92 1.93
C ARG A 119 -5.40 7.35 2.09
N MET A 120 -6.50 7.67 1.44
CA MET A 120 -7.22 8.92 1.67
C MET A 120 -8.09 8.83 2.93
N ALA A 121 -8.17 9.94 3.64
CA ALA A 121 -9.01 10.17 4.80
C ALA A 121 -9.80 11.46 4.60
N TYR A 122 -10.89 11.62 5.34
CA TYR A 122 -11.64 12.87 5.42
C TYR A 122 -11.74 13.31 6.88
N SER A 123 -11.50 14.59 7.13
CA SER A 123 -11.66 15.18 8.46
C SER A 123 -12.79 16.20 8.44
N SER A 124 -13.84 15.95 9.23
CA SER A 124 -14.94 16.90 9.40
C SER A 124 -14.52 18.16 10.17
N VAL A 125 -13.44 18.10 10.96
CA VAL A 125 -12.91 19.26 11.71
C VAL A 125 -12.39 20.34 10.77
N THR A 126 -11.70 19.93 9.69
CA THR A 126 -11.15 20.85 8.68
C THR A 126 -12.01 20.93 7.43
N GLY A 127 -12.94 20.00 7.23
CA GLY A 127 -13.72 19.87 5.99
C GLY A 127 -12.89 19.37 4.80
N LEU A 128 -11.69 18.82 5.05
CA LEU A 128 -10.71 18.49 4.01
C LEU A 128 -10.45 17.00 3.89
N PHE A 129 -10.14 16.59 2.67
CA PHE A 129 -9.49 15.31 2.40
C PHE A 129 -7.99 15.39 2.71
N SER A 130 -7.46 14.30 3.24
CA SER A 130 -6.05 14.13 3.55
C SER A 130 -5.55 12.81 2.97
N LEU A 131 -4.30 12.76 2.55
CA LEU A 131 -3.65 11.58 2.01
C LEU A 131 -2.48 11.18 2.90
N ILE A 132 -2.51 9.93 3.37
CA ILE A 132 -1.37 9.24 3.97
C ILE A 132 -0.77 8.41 2.85
N TRP A 133 0.50 8.62 2.53
CA TRP A 133 1.15 7.92 1.43
C TRP A 133 2.64 7.69 1.69
N ASP A 134 3.19 6.65 1.09
CA ASP A 134 4.61 6.38 1.00
C ASP A 134 4.95 5.87 -0.41
N GLU A 135 6.18 6.08 -0.84
CA GLU A 135 6.75 5.19 -1.85
C GLU A 135 6.89 3.81 -1.19
N ALA A 136 6.64 2.74 -1.94
CA ALA A 136 6.75 1.39 -1.42
C ALA A 136 7.09 0.44 -2.56
N HIS A 137 7.55 -0.75 -2.21
CA HIS A 137 7.79 -1.81 -3.18
C HIS A 137 7.35 -3.16 -2.64
N THR A 138 7.04 -4.07 -3.56
CA THR A 138 6.71 -5.45 -3.21
C THR A 138 7.98 -6.25 -2.94
N THR A 139 7.92 -7.15 -1.97
CA THR A 139 9.03 -8.05 -1.62
C THR A 139 8.57 -9.50 -1.62
N GLU A 140 9.52 -10.42 -1.57
CA GLU A 140 9.30 -11.83 -1.33
C GLU A 140 10.11 -12.31 -0.13
N VAL A 141 9.60 -13.34 0.53
CA VAL A 141 10.27 -14.05 1.62
C VAL A 141 10.45 -15.51 1.17
N PRO A 142 11.33 -16.30 1.83
CA PRO A 142 11.43 -17.73 1.54
C PRO A 142 10.06 -18.41 1.56
N GLU A 143 9.82 -19.32 0.61
CA GLU A 143 8.50 -19.93 0.36
C GLU A 143 7.85 -20.52 1.62
N GLU A 144 8.61 -21.24 2.44
CA GLU A 144 8.12 -21.83 3.69
C GLU A 144 7.68 -20.76 4.72
N LEU A 145 8.41 -19.64 4.78
CA LEU A 145 8.06 -18.51 5.64
C LEU A 145 6.82 -17.79 5.11
N GLY A 146 6.76 -17.53 3.80
CA GLY A 146 5.63 -16.87 3.16
C GLY A 146 4.35 -17.66 3.33
N LYS A 147 4.41 -18.99 3.13
CA LYS A 147 3.29 -19.88 3.39
C LYS A 147 2.82 -19.80 4.84
N ALA A 148 3.75 -19.89 5.80
CA ALA A 148 3.40 -19.81 7.22
C ALA A 148 2.77 -18.46 7.58
N MET A 149 3.19 -17.36 6.95
CA MET A 149 2.60 -16.04 7.15
C MET A 149 1.16 -15.98 6.60
N CYS A 150 0.94 -16.40 5.36
CA CYS A 150 -0.40 -16.42 4.74
C CYS A 150 -1.38 -17.33 5.51
N ASP A 151 -0.91 -18.50 5.96
CA ASP A 151 -1.71 -19.46 6.73
C ASP A 151 -2.24 -18.88 8.07
N LEU A 152 -1.58 -17.85 8.64
CA LEU A 152 -2.04 -17.18 9.87
C LEU A 152 -3.23 -16.23 9.65
N THR A 153 -3.55 -15.93 8.38
CA THR A 153 -4.56 -14.95 7.99
C THR A 153 -5.66 -15.61 7.17
N ASN A 154 -5.53 -15.68 5.84
CA ASN A 154 -6.38 -16.52 5.01
C ASN A 154 -5.62 -16.97 3.74
N PRO A 155 -5.21 -18.24 3.64
CA PRO A 155 -4.40 -18.71 2.50
C PRO A 155 -5.15 -18.75 1.17
N THR A 156 -6.47 -18.49 1.17
CA THR A 156 -7.29 -18.43 -0.05
C THR A 156 -7.46 -17.00 -0.57
N TRP A 157 -6.92 -15.99 0.11
CA TRP A 157 -6.99 -14.59 -0.32
C TRP A 157 -5.72 -14.18 -1.09
N PRO A 158 -5.73 -13.08 -1.86
CA PRO A 158 -4.56 -12.62 -2.58
C PRO A 158 -3.63 -11.87 -1.63
N HIS A 159 -2.40 -12.32 -1.51
CA HIS A 159 -1.39 -11.73 -0.62
C HIS A 159 -0.42 -10.84 -1.38
N THR A 160 -0.04 -9.74 -0.76
CA THR A 160 1.04 -8.86 -1.22
C THR A 160 1.89 -8.42 -0.04
N PHE A 161 3.16 -8.79 -0.06
CA PHE A 161 4.13 -8.30 0.92
C PHE A 161 4.71 -6.96 0.44
N VAL A 162 4.49 -5.91 1.21
CA VAL A 162 4.86 -4.53 0.87
C VAL A 162 5.84 -3.99 1.91
N VAL A 163 6.90 -3.35 1.45
CA VAL A 163 7.85 -2.63 2.30
C VAL A 163 7.75 -1.14 1.98
N PRO A 164 7.33 -0.28 2.93
CA PRO A 164 7.33 1.16 2.76
C PRO A 164 8.77 1.67 2.67
N LYS A 165 9.02 2.72 1.89
CA LYS A 165 10.35 3.30 1.71
C LYS A 165 10.80 4.08 2.93
N TYR A 166 9.97 5.00 3.44
CA TYR A 166 10.36 5.88 4.55
C TYR A 166 9.80 5.44 5.90
N ALA A 167 8.53 5.04 5.97
CA ALA A 167 7.92 4.69 7.26
C ALA A 167 8.67 3.53 7.94
N SER A 168 8.93 3.66 9.24
CA SER A 168 9.24 2.50 10.09
C SER A 168 7.99 1.64 10.28
N MET A 169 8.15 0.36 10.63
CA MET A 169 6.99 -0.50 10.92
C MET A 169 6.17 -0.02 12.11
N VAL A 170 6.78 0.70 13.06
CA VAL A 170 6.07 1.33 14.18
C VAL A 170 5.16 2.45 13.69
N GLU A 171 5.70 3.38 12.90
CA GLU A 171 4.91 4.48 12.31
C GLU A 171 3.81 3.92 11.39
N TYR A 172 4.16 2.95 10.56
CA TYR A 172 3.24 2.33 9.60
C TYR A 172 2.17 1.48 10.30
N LYS A 173 2.39 0.98 11.52
CA LYS A 173 1.34 0.30 12.30
C LYS A 173 0.35 1.28 12.92
N GLN A 174 0.80 2.50 13.25
CA GLN A 174 0.03 3.44 14.06
C GLN A 174 -0.71 4.51 13.25
N TYR A 175 -0.14 4.93 12.11
CA TYR A 175 -0.56 6.14 11.42
C TYR A 175 -1.34 5.96 10.11
N PRO A 176 -1.34 4.80 9.42
CA PRO A 176 -2.35 4.54 8.40
C PRO A 176 -3.75 4.57 9.03
N PRO A 177 -4.67 5.38 8.48
CA PRO A 177 -5.89 5.77 9.19
C PRO A 177 -7.03 4.76 9.05
N ALA A 178 -6.81 3.60 8.42
CA ALA A 178 -7.85 2.65 8.07
C ALA A 178 -7.33 1.21 7.93
N ASN A 179 -8.27 0.25 7.95
CA ASN A 179 -8.01 -1.15 7.65
C ASN A 179 -7.76 -1.43 6.17
N HIS A 180 -7.95 -0.46 5.27
CA HIS A 180 -7.61 -0.60 3.85
C HIS A 180 -6.50 0.37 3.46
N PHE A 181 -5.61 -0.09 2.60
CA PHE A 181 -4.63 0.73 1.92
C PHE A 181 -4.43 0.26 0.48
N HIS A 182 -3.97 1.15 -0.39
CA HIS A 182 -3.96 0.89 -1.83
C HIS A 182 -2.61 1.22 -2.43
N MET A 183 -2.19 0.46 -3.43
CA MET A 183 -0.92 0.70 -4.12
C MET A 183 -1.13 0.79 -5.62
N THR A 184 -0.33 1.62 -6.30
CA THR A 184 -0.31 1.67 -7.77
C THR A 184 1.11 1.95 -8.25
N TRP A 185 1.58 1.18 -9.24
CA TRP A 185 2.88 1.40 -9.88
C TRP A 185 2.82 2.54 -10.89
N ASN A 186 3.99 2.99 -11.37
CA ASN A 186 4.12 4.02 -12.41
C ASN A 186 3.40 5.35 -12.09
N LEU A 187 3.36 5.73 -10.81
CA LEU A 187 2.86 7.02 -10.34
C LEU A 187 4.03 7.88 -9.82
N PRO A 188 4.52 8.85 -10.61
CA PRO A 188 5.57 9.75 -10.15
C PRO A 188 5.12 10.59 -8.95
N VAL A 189 6.01 10.74 -7.97
CA VAL A 189 5.76 11.50 -6.74
C VAL A 189 5.35 12.95 -7.03
N ALA A 190 6.09 13.66 -7.88
CA ALA A 190 5.75 15.03 -8.27
C ALA A 190 4.35 15.14 -8.90
N ARG A 191 3.90 14.13 -9.66
CA ARG A 191 2.57 14.12 -10.28
C ARG A 191 1.47 14.01 -9.22
N LEU A 192 1.65 13.14 -8.22
CA LEU A 192 0.75 13.05 -7.07
C LEU A 192 0.70 14.38 -6.30
N GLN A 193 1.86 14.98 -6.04
CA GLN A 193 1.93 16.25 -5.31
C GLN A 193 1.30 17.43 -6.07
N HIS A 194 1.45 17.49 -7.39
CA HIS A 194 0.73 18.47 -8.21
C HIS A 194 -0.79 18.26 -8.17
N TRP A 195 -1.25 17.01 -8.20
CA TRP A 195 -2.67 16.71 -8.03
C TRP A 195 -3.18 17.15 -6.65
N MET A 196 -2.42 16.91 -5.58
CA MET A 196 -2.78 17.35 -4.23
C MET A 196 -2.88 18.88 -4.11
N ASP A 197 -2.07 19.63 -4.85
CA ASP A 197 -2.16 21.09 -4.89
C ASP A 197 -3.41 21.56 -5.60
N LEU A 198 -3.71 20.99 -6.76
CA LEU A 198 -4.88 21.35 -7.57
C LEU A 198 -6.20 21.04 -6.87
N THR A 199 -6.21 19.99 -6.04
CA THR A 199 -7.42 19.50 -5.37
C THR A 199 -7.56 19.97 -3.92
N GLY A 200 -6.53 20.62 -3.37
CA GLY A 200 -6.52 21.03 -1.97
C GLY A 200 -6.39 19.87 -0.97
N VAL A 201 -6.09 18.65 -1.43
CA VAL A 201 -5.87 17.49 -0.56
C VAL A 201 -4.59 17.69 0.25
N LEU A 202 -4.67 17.45 1.56
CA LEU A 202 -3.52 17.56 2.46
C LEU A 202 -2.62 16.33 2.36
N SER A 203 -1.31 16.52 2.21
CA SER A 203 -0.34 15.45 2.46
C SER A 203 -0.05 15.40 3.97
N VAL A 204 -0.53 14.37 4.66
CA VAL A 204 -0.44 14.24 6.14
C VAL A 204 0.47 13.08 6.57
N THR A 205 1.35 12.65 5.68
CA THR A 205 2.34 11.60 5.91
C THR A 205 3.31 11.97 7.05
N PRO A 206 3.36 11.21 8.16
CA PRO A 206 4.15 11.58 9.34
C PRO A 206 5.54 10.92 9.39
N TRP A 207 6.03 10.31 8.30
CA TRP A 207 7.27 9.52 8.32
C TRP A 207 8.49 10.36 8.70
N ALA A 208 9.09 10.08 9.85
CA ALA A 208 10.23 10.83 10.37
C ALA A 208 11.45 10.75 9.44
N ALA A 209 11.60 9.63 8.73
CA ALA A 209 12.72 9.40 7.82
C ALA A 209 12.53 10.02 6.42
N ARG A 210 11.34 10.55 6.08
CA ARG A 210 11.12 11.16 4.76
C ARG A 210 11.63 12.61 4.75
N PRO A 211 12.55 12.99 3.84
CA PRO A 211 12.93 14.38 3.66
C PRO A 211 11.73 15.27 3.29
N SER A 212 11.77 16.54 3.65
CA SER A 212 10.74 17.51 3.26
C SER A 212 10.72 17.81 1.76
N PHE A 213 11.85 17.59 1.08
CA PHE A 213 12.00 17.76 -0.37
C PHE A 213 13.16 16.90 -0.88
N ILE A 214 12.96 16.22 -2.01
CA ILE A 214 13.96 15.42 -2.72
C ILE A 214 14.12 16.00 -4.14
N GLU A 215 15.27 16.59 -4.43
CA GLU A 215 15.57 17.19 -5.73
C GLU A 215 15.44 16.17 -6.87
N GLY A 216 14.78 16.56 -7.96
CA GLY A 216 14.54 15.70 -9.13
C GLY A 216 13.42 14.66 -8.97
N PHE A 217 12.85 14.51 -7.76
CA PHE A 217 11.79 13.55 -7.46
C PHE A 217 10.49 14.23 -7.01
N ASP A 218 10.59 15.14 -6.05
CA ASP A 218 9.48 15.91 -5.53
C ASP A 218 9.21 17.14 -6.42
N ARG A 219 7.96 17.59 -6.47
CA ARG A 219 7.66 18.93 -7.00
C ARG A 219 8.29 19.99 -6.08
N PRO A 220 8.74 21.14 -6.60
CA PRO A 220 9.01 22.32 -5.77
C PRO A 220 7.75 22.76 -5.03
N SER A 221 7.91 23.32 -3.82
CA SER A 221 6.79 23.89 -3.08
C SER A 221 6.28 25.18 -3.76
N PRO A 222 4.98 25.31 -4.09
CA PRO A 222 4.42 26.56 -4.58
C PRO A 222 4.77 27.73 -3.65
N LEU A 223 5.21 28.86 -4.23
CA LEU A 223 5.58 30.04 -3.45
C LEU A 223 4.44 30.50 -2.54
N ILE A 224 3.20 30.37 -3.00
CA ILE A 224 2.01 30.72 -2.20
C ILE A 224 1.88 29.86 -0.93
N HIS A 225 2.31 28.60 -0.94
CA HIS A 225 2.34 27.78 0.28
C HIS A 225 3.41 28.32 1.24
N LEU A 226 4.61 28.60 0.72
CA LEU A 226 5.74 29.07 1.53
C LEU A 226 5.44 30.38 2.25
N ILE A 227 4.92 31.39 1.54
CA ILE A 227 4.64 32.71 2.13
C ILE A 227 3.45 32.74 3.09
N ASN A 228 2.63 31.67 3.12
CA ASN A 228 1.49 31.52 4.03
C ASN A 228 1.78 30.54 5.20
N GLY A 229 3.06 30.23 5.47
CA GLY A 229 3.44 29.39 6.61
C GLY A 229 3.39 27.88 6.34
N GLY A 230 3.40 27.47 5.08
CA GLY A 230 3.46 26.07 4.66
C GLY A 230 2.17 25.59 3.98
N GLU A 231 2.27 24.44 3.32
CA GLU A 231 1.19 23.84 2.53
C GLU A 231 -0.08 23.59 3.35
N SER A 232 0.04 22.94 4.51
CA SER A 232 -1.10 22.58 5.35
C SER A 232 -1.84 23.81 5.88
N VAL A 233 -1.11 24.87 6.25
CA VAL A 233 -1.68 26.14 6.72
C VAL A 233 -2.44 26.81 5.58
N TYR A 234 -1.80 26.94 4.42
CA TYR A 234 -2.42 27.53 3.23
C TYR A 234 -3.73 26.81 2.84
N LYS A 235 -3.68 25.48 2.67
CA LYS A 235 -4.85 24.68 2.27
C LYS A 235 -6.00 24.77 3.30
N THR A 236 -5.66 24.80 4.58
CA THR A 236 -6.67 24.96 5.66
C THR A 236 -7.32 26.35 5.64
N LEU A 237 -6.57 27.41 5.35
CA LEU A 237 -7.10 28.77 5.24
C LEU A 237 -8.02 28.93 4.03
N THR A 238 -7.71 28.26 2.91
CA THR A 238 -8.53 28.32 1.69
C THR A 238 -9.81 27.50 1.78
N ALA A 239 -9.81 26.41 2.55
CA ALA A 239 -10.99 25.55 2.74
C ALA A 239 -12.15 26.24 3.49
N LYS A 240 -11.84 27.27 4.28
CA LYS A 240 -12.82 28.03 5.08
C LYS A 240 -13.45 29.20 4.33
N ARG A 241 -13.08 29.43 3.08
CA ARG A 241 -13.63 30.49 2.21
C ARG A 241 -14.71 29.92 1.32
#